data_AF-A0A940NYF7-F1
#
_entry.id   AF-A0A940NYF7-F1
#
_cell.length_a   1.000
_cell.length_b   1.000
_cell.length_c   1.000
_cell.angle_alpha   90.00
_cell.angle_beta   90.00
_cell.angle_gamma   90.00
#
_symmetry.space_group_name_H-M   'P 1'
#
loop_
_entity.id
_entity.type
_entity.pdbx_description
1 polymer ?
#
loop_
_entity_poly.entity_id
_entity_poly.type
_entity_poly.pdbx_seq_one_letter_code
_entity_poly.pdbx_strand_id
1 'polypeptide(L)'
;LDECGITALLRSGDYDYLDRAAVKPEDIPALYRKSFGADFYLMSSNAVTEQGELYNVDGNGNRVAALIYGPDAVIVVAGANKIVPDIPAAIKRVRCLAAPVNAMRLQQDTPCTKTGICAGIKGELAAGCKANQRICCSYVVSGFQRQPKRIRVILVAENLGY
;
A
#
# COMPACT_ATOMS: atom_id res chain seq x y z
N LEU A 1 -9.49 1.23 6.16
CA LEU A 1 -9.20 1.25 7.61
C LEU A 1 -10.26 2.08 8.32
N ASP A 2 -10.48 3.32 7.89
CA ASP A 2 -11.58 4.17 8.40
C ASP A 2 -12.96 3.53 8.19
N GLU A 3 -13.21 2.99 7.00
CA GLU A 3 -14.46 2.29 6.64
C GLU A 3 -14.79 1.07 7.52
N CYS A 4 -13.79 0.50 8.21
CA CYS A 4 -13.95 -0.69 9.05
C CYS A 4 -13.78 -0.38 10.55
N GLY A 5 -13.74 0.90 10.93
CA GLY A 5 -13.55 1.32 12.34
C GLY A 5 -12.15 1.06 12.93
N ILE A 6 -11.21 0.51 12.15
CA ILE A 6 -9.87 0.14 12.65
C ILE A 6 -9.09 1.37 13.13
N THR A 7 -9.25 2.52 12.48
CA THR A 7 -8.56 3.75 12.89
C THR A 7 -8.98 4.22 14.29
N ALA A 8 -10.26 4.08 14.64
CA ALA A 8 -10.74 4.41 15.98
C ALA A 8 -10.19 3.45 17.03
N LEU A 9 -10.11 2.15 16.70
CA LEU A 9 -9.47 1.15 17.54
C LEU A 9 -8.00 1.49 17.79
N LEU A 10 -7.25 1.83 16.73
CA LEU A 10 -5.82 2.21 16.79
C LEU A 10 -5.53 3.40 17.70
N ARG A 11 -6.50 4.31 17.87
CA ARG A 11 -6.34 5.51 18.71
C ARG A 11 -6.79 5.33 20.16
N SER A 12 -7.45 4.22 20.48
CA SER A 12 -8.11 4.01 21.78
C SER A 12 -7.53 2.86 22.59
N GLY A 13 -6.56 2.13 22.06
CA GLY A 13 -5.94 1.01 22.76
C GLY A 13 -4.79 1.42 23.68
N ASP A 14 -4.39 0.47 24.51
CA ASP A 14 -3.25 0.60 25.43
C ASP A 14 -1.94 0.21 24.71
N TYR A 15 -1.54 1.05 23.74
CA TYR A 15 -0.31 0.89 22.96
C TYR A 15 0.15 2.22 22.32
N ASP A 16 1.43 2.28 21.98
CA ASP A 16 2.03 3.44 21.31
C ASP A 16 1.69 3.47 19.82
N TYR A 17 0.59 4.15 19.48
CA TYR A 17 0.22 4.33 18.09
C TYR A 17 0.99 5.49 17.41
N LEU A 18 1.84 5.12 16.45
CA LEU A 18 2.56 6.09 15.59
C LEU A 18 1.59 6.69 14.54
N ASP A 19 0.73 7.62 14.98
CA ASP A 19 -0.29 8.24 14.13
C ASP A 19 0.27 9.37 13.26
N ARG A 20 0.37 9.12 11.94
CA ARG A 20 0.79 10.14 10.96
C ARG A 20 -0.12 11.35 10.90
N ALA A 21 -1.40 11.22 11.28
CA ALA A 21 -2.37 12.31 11.26
C ALA A 21 -2.27 13.21 12.49
N ALA A 22 -1.55 12.78 13.53
CA ALA A 22 -1.35 13.54 14.76
C ALA A 22 -0.01 14.31 14.79
N VAL A 23 0.80 14.21 13.73
CA VAL A 23 2.10 14.89 13.62
C VAL A 23 2.09 15.96 12.53
N LYS A 24 2.98 16.95 12.66
CA LYS A 24 3.14 18.00 11.65
C LYS A 24 3.79 17.45 10.38
N PRO A 25 3.51 18.03 9.19
CA PRO A 25 4.07 17.56 7.92
C PRO A 25 5.60 17.38 7.93
N GLU A 26 6.33 18.29 8.57
CA GLU A 26 7.79 18.26 8.70
C GLU A 26 8.33 17.08 9.51
N ASP A 27 7.55 16.53 10.44
CA ASP A 27 7.94 15.43 11.32
C ASP A 27 7.58 14.04 10.76
N ILE A 28 6.73 13.99 9.72
CA ILE A 28 6.29 12.74 9.07
C ILE A 28 7.48 11.86 8.64
N PRO A 29 8.56 12.38 8.01
CA PRO A 29 9.70 11.56 7.64
C PRO A 29 10.40 10.92 8.83
N ALA A 30 10.45 11.58 9.99
CA ALA A 30 11.01 11.02 11.21
C ALA A 30 10.11 9.91 11.77
N LEU A 31 8.78 10.11 11.75
CA LEU A 31 7.80 9.11 12.14
C LEU A 31 7.92 7.83 11.28
N TYR A 32 8.07 7.96 9.96
CA TYR A 32 8.27 6.80 9.07
C TYR A 32 9.55 6.02 9.34
N ARG A 33 10.62 6.69 9.79
CA ARG A 33 11.84 5.99 10.22
C ARG A 33 11.61 5.31 11.57
N LYS A 34 10.95 6.00 12.51
CA LYS A 34 10.58 5.43 13.81
C LYS A 34 9.71 4.17 13.66
N SER A 35 8.81 4.13 12.67
CA SER A 35 7.96 2.97 12.44
C SER A 35 8.70 1.69 12.05
N PHE A 36 9.99 1.74 11.74
CA PHE A 36 10.78 0.52 11.52
C PHE A 36 11.05 -0.27 12.81
N GLY A 37 11.09 0.41 13.95
CA GLY A 37 11.28 -0.20 15.26
C GLY A 37 9.97 -0.48 16.01
N ALA A 38 8.82 -0.42 15.34
CA ALA A 38 7.55 -0.78 15.94
C ALA A 38 7.40 -2.31 16.03
N ASP A 39 6.65 -2.80 17.02
CA ASP A 39 6.36 -4.24 17.16
C ASP A 39 5.46 -4.73 16.02
N PHE A 40 4.48 -3.90 15.63
CA PHE A 40 3.50 -4.20 14.60
C PHE A 40 3.39 -3.06 13.58
N TYR A 41 3.33 -3.43 12.30
CA TYR A 41 2.97 -2.53 11.20
C TYR A 41 1.65 -2.93 10.58
N LEU A 42 0.69 -2.00 10.54
CA LEU A 42 -0.57 -2.22 9.83
C LEU A 42 -0.51 -1.61 8.43
N MET A 43 -0.82 -2.40 7.41
CA MET A 43 -0.93 -1.92 6.05
C MET A 43 -1.99 -2.66 5.25
N SER A 44 -2.18 -2.26 4.00
CA SER A 44 -3.01 -2.98 3.01
C SER A 44 -2.13 -3.39 1.84
N SER A 45 -2.58 -4.40 1.09
CA SER A 45 -2.02 -4.68 -0.23
C SER A 45 -2.63 -3.82 -1.33
N ASN A 46 -1.90 -3.62 -2.44
CA ASN A 46 -2.49 -3.05 -3.67
C ASN A 46 -3.21 -4.14 -4.48
N ALA A 47 -2.69 -5.38 -4.45
CA ALA A 47 -3.35 -6.59 -4.92
C ALA A 47 -2.81 -7.83 -4.17
N VAL A 48 -3.62 -8.88 -4.11
CA VAL A 48 -3.23 -10.21 -3.60
C VAL A 48 -3.57 -11.19 -4.71
N THR A 49 -2.62 -12.02 -5.13
CA THR A 49 -2.91 -13.02 -6.16
C THR A 49 -3.61 -14.25 -5.56
N GLU A 50 -4.24 -15.07 -6.39
CA GLU A 50 -4.80 -16.35 -5.98
C GLU A 50 -3.74 -17.35 -5.48
N GLN A 51 -2.47 -17.18 -5.88
CA GLN A 51 -1.34 -17.97 -5.39
C GLN A 51 -0.74 -17.40 -4.09
N GLY A 52 -1.31 -16.31 -3.56
CA GLY A 52 -0.93 -15.73 -2.27
C GLY A 52 0.24 -14.75 -2.34
N GLU A 53 0.64 -14.28 -3.53
CA GLU A 53 1.62 -13.22 -3.66
C GLU A 53 1.01 -11.87 -3.31
N LEU A 54 1.75 -11.06 -2.55
CA LEU A 54 1.39 -9.66 -2.32
C LEU A 54 2.05 -8.80 -3.39
N TYR A 55 1.26 -7.92 -4.01
CA TYR A 55 1.77 -6.90 -4.90
C TYR A 55 1.54 -5.52 -4.29
N ASN A 56 2.64 -4.83 -3.99
CA ASN A 56 2.64 -3.53 -3.33
C ASN A 56 3.40 -2.49 -4.16
N VAL A 57 2.78 -1.32 -4.31
CA VAL A 57 3.33 -0.19 -5.05
C VAL A 57 3.31 1.04 -4.17
N ASP A 58 4.43 1.76 -4.13
CA ASP A 58 4.65 2.91 -3.27
C ASP A 58 5.41 4.03 -3.98
N GLY A 59 5.14 5.27 -3.61
CA GLY A 59 5.83 6.46 -4.12
C GLY A 59 7.04 6.81 -3.26
N ASN A 60 6.85 6.84 -1.94
CA ASN A 60 7.88 7.20 -0.96
C ASN A 60 8.73 6.00 -0.52
N GLY A 61 8.25 4.77 -0.80
CA GLY A 61 8.92 3.53 -0.43
C GLY A 61 8.78 3.13 1.04
N ASN A 62 8.23 3.98 1.90
CA ASN A 62 8.18 3.76 3.34
C ASN A 62 7.32 2.54 3.73
N ARG A 63 6.20 2.29 3.04
CA ARG A 63 5.33 1.14 3.34
C ARG A 63 5.96 -0.16 2.88
N VAL A 64 6.51 -0.17 1.66
CA VAL A 64 7.13 -1.38 1.12
C VAL A 64 8.43 -1.73 1.85
N ALA A 65 9.18 -0.73 2.33
CA ALA A 65 10.36 -0.99 3.16
C ALA A 65 9.98 -1.55 4.54
N ALA A 66 8.90 -1.07 5.16
CA ALA A 66 8.36 -1.68 6.39
C ALA A 66 7.90 -3.14 6.16
N LEU A 67 7.25 -3.43 5.02
CA LEU A 67 6.86 -4.78 4.63
C LEU A 67 8.08 -5.70 4.46
N ILE A 68 9.10 -5.25 3.70
CA ILE A 68 10.27 -6.07 3.35
C ILE A 68 11.16 -6.33 4.56
N TYR A 69 11.43 -5.30 5.36
CA TYR A 69 12.45 -5.38 6.40
C TYR A 69 12.00 -4.92 7.78
N GLY A 70 11.27 -3.80 7.89
CA GLY A 70 11.07 -3.03 9.13
C GLY A 70 10.50 -3.82 10.34
N PRO A 71 9.24 -3.60 10.74
CA PRO A 71 8.70 -4.20 11.97
C PRO A 71 8.78 -5.74 12.05
N ASP A 72 8.83 -6.24 13.28
CA ASP A 72 8.87 -7.68 13.60
C ASP A 72 7.60 -8.42 13.17
N ALA A 73 6.47 -7.71 13.15
CA ALA A 73 5.21 -8.20 12.61
C ALA A 73 4.57 -7.18 11.67
N VAL A 74 4.04 -7.66 10.54
CA VAL A 74 3.26 -6.88 9.58
C VAL A 74 1.89 -7.52 9.42
N ILE A 75 0.85 -6.75 9.68
CA ILE A 75 -0.53 -7.15 9.48
C ILE A 75 -1.03 -6.47 8.20
N VAL A 76 -1.37 -7.29 7.21
CA VAL A 76 -1.92 -6.85 5.93
C VAL A 76 -3.43 -7.08 5.97
N VAL A 77 -4.21 -6.02 5.92
CA VAL A 77 -5.68 -6.09 5.81
C VAL A 77 -6.07 -5.69 4.39
N ALA A 78 -6.73 -6.59 3.67
CA ALA A 78 -7.16 -6.36 2.29
C ALA A 78 -8.60 -6.84 2.07
N GLY A 79 -9.40 -6.07 1.34
CA GLY A 79 -10.72 -6.49 0.90
C GLY A 79 -10.65 -7.50 -0.24
N ALA A 80 -11.73 -8.27 -0.41
CA ALA A 80 -11.86 -9.27 -1.46
C ALA A 80 -11.72 -8.66 -2.87
N ASN A 81 -12.06 -7.39 -3.05
CA ASN A 81 -11.84 -6.61 -4.29
C ASN A 81 -10.37 -6.47 -4.71
N LYS A 82 -9.42 -6.91 -3.86
CA LYS A 82 -7.98 -6.86 -4.14
C LYS A 82 -7.43 -8.21 -4.60
N ILE A 83 -8.23 -9.27 -4.58
CA ILE A 83 -7.85 -10.58 -5.08
C ILE A 83 -7.84 -10.56 -6.61
N VAL A 84 -6.77 -11.05 -7.22
CA VAL A 84 -6.57 -11.11 -8.66
C VAL A 84 -5.99 -12.47 -9.05
N PRO A 85 -6.18 -12.95 -10.30
CA PRO A 85 -5.70 -14.28 -10.68
C PRO A 85 -4.18 -14.43 -10.66
N ASP A 86 -3.43 -13.38 -11.04
CA ASP A 86 -1.97 -13.43 -11.22
C ASP A 86 -1.28 -12.05 -11.12
N ILE A 87 0.05 -12.02 -11.26
CA ILE A 87 0.86 -10.80 -11.26
C ILE A 87 0.53 -9.85 -12.43
N PRO A 88 0.38 -10.30 -13.69
CA PRO A 88 -0.12 -9.45 -14.77
C PRO A 88 -1.44 -8.72 -14.44
N ALA A 89 -2.41 -9.42 -13.84
CA ALA A 89 -3.66 -8.84 -13.38
C ALA A 89 -3.47 -7.87 -12.22
N ALA A 90 -2.54 -8.15 -11.29
CA ALA A 90 -2.16 -7.22 -10.23
C ALA A 90 -1.61 -5.89 -10.78
N ILE A 91 -0.71 -5.98 -11.77
CA ILE A 91 -0.15 -4.81 -12.46
C ILE A 91 -1.26 -4.01 -13.14
N LYS A 92 -2.16 -4.69 -13.87
CA LYS A 92 -3.30 -4.07 -14.55
C LYS A 92 -4.22 -3.37 -13.54
N ARG A 93 -4.58 -4.03 -12.43
CA ARG A 93 -5.39 -3.46 -11.35
C ARG A 93 -4.76 -2.17 -10.82
N VAL A 94 -3.46 -2.16 -10.55
CA VAL A 94 -2.79 -0.95 -10.05
C VAL A 94 -2.82 0.17 -11.08
N ARG A 95 -2.60 -0.13 -12.36
CA ARG A 95 -2.58 0.88 -13.43
C ARG A 95 -3.96 1.42 -13.77
N CYS A 96 -4.99 0.59 -13.72
CA CYS A 96 -6.35 0.97 -14.13
C CYS A 96 -7.19 1.53 -12.98
N LEU A 97 -6.89 1.15 -11.74
CA LEU A 97 -7.73 1.45 -10.60
C LEU A 97 -6.92 2.05 -9.46
N ALA A 98 -5.98 1.29 -8.92
CA ALA A 98 -5.43 1.61 -7.61
C ALA A 98 -4.59 2.90 -7.59
N ALA A 99 -3.65 3.05 -8.51
CA ALA A 99 -2.81 4.24 -8.59
C ALA A 99 -3.58 5.47 -9.09
N PRO A 100 -4.40 5.41 -10.16
CA PRO A 100 -5.21 6.55 -10.58
C PRO A 100 -6.14 7.08 -9.48
N VAL A 101 -6.91 6.22 -8.82
CA VAL A 101 -7.83 6.64 -7.75
C VAL A 101 -7.08 7.25 -6.58
N ASN A 102 -5.94 6.66 -6.18
CA ASN A 102 -5.13 7.23 -5.10
C ASN A 102 -4.48 8.57 -5.48
N ALA A 103 -4.02 8.72 -6.72
CA ALA A 103 -3.45 9.98 -7.20
C ALA A 103 -4.51 11.09 -7.25
N MET A 104 -5.75 10.78 -7.65
CA MET A 104 -6.88 11.71 -7.60
C MET A 104 -7.21 12.12 -6.16
N ARG A 105 -7.30 11.15 -5.25
CA ARG A 105 -7.52 11.40 -3.81
C ARG A 105 -6.45 12.30 -3.20
N LEU A 106 -5.21 12.16 -3.65
CA LEU A 106 -4.05 12.96 -3.22
C LEU A 106 -3.87 14.27 -4.01
N GLN A 107 -4.77 14.57 -4.96
CA GLN A 107 -4.71 15.77 -5.81
C GLN A 107 -3.36 15.95 -6.53
N GLN A 108 -2.79 14.85 -7.03
CA GLN A 108 -1.49 14.88 -7.71
C GLN A 108 -1.63 15.32 -9.18
N ASP A 109 -0.71 16.15 -9.64
CA ASP A 109 -0.55 16.55 -11.04
C ASP A 109 0.15 15.44 -11.83
N THR A 110 -0.63 14.51 -12.36
CA THR A 110 -0.12 13.35 -13.11
C THR A 110 -0.99 13.08 -14.34
N PRO A 111 -0.48 12.38 -15.36
CA PRO A 111 -1.29 12.05 -16.53
C PRO A 111 -2.58 11.30 -16.18
N CYS A 112 -2.54 10.37 -15.23
CA CYS A 112 -3.71 9.57 -14.87
C CYS A 112 -4.79 10.35 -14.13
N THR A 113 -4.46 11.43 -13.42
CA THR A 113 -5.47 12.31 -12.80
C THR A 113 -6.13 13.23 -13.82
N LYS A 114 -5.43 13.54 -14.92
CA LYS A 114 -5.96 14.38 -16.02
C LYS A 114 -6.82 13.60 -17.01
N THR A 115 -6.40 12.38 -17.36
CA THR A 115 -7.02 11.60 -18.46
C THR A 115 -7.85 10.42 -17.97
N GLY A 116 -7.75 10.05 -16.69
CA GLY A 116 -8.28 8.79 -16.17
C GLY A 116 -7.50 7.54 -16.60
N ILE A 117 -6.46 7.68 -17.42
CA ILE A 117 -5.71 6.55 -18.00
C ILE A 117 -4.24 6.62 -17.60
N CYS A 118 -3.69 5.51 -17.11
CA CYS A 118 -2.27 5.41 -16.80
C CYS A 118 -1.41 5.55 -18.06
N ALA A 119 -0.46 6.49 -18.04
CA ALA A 119 0.51 6.69 -19.13
C ALA A 119 1.40 5.47 -19.39
N GLY A 120 1.54 4.56 -18.43
CA GLY A 120 2.30 3.31 -18.55
C GLY A 120 1.47 2.10 -18.96
N ILE A 121 0.17 2.25 -19.30
CA ILE A 121 -0.75 1.11 -19.44
C ILE A 121 -0.31 0.05 -20.45
N LYS A 122 0.35 0.45 -21.55
CA LYS A 122 0.88 -0.44 -22.60
C LYS A 122 2.37 -0.75 -22.47
N GLY A 123 3.05 -0.24 -21.45
CA GLY A 123 4.50 -0.40 -21.28
C GLY A 123 4.87 -1.47 -20.27
N GLU A 124 6.18 -1.74 -20.17
CA GLU A 124 6.76 -2.57 -19.10
C GLU A 124 6.47 -1.99 -17.71
N LEU A 125 6.67 -2.78 -16.66
CA LEU A 125 6.23 -2.49 -15.28
C LEU A 125 6.49 -1.04 -14.81
N ALA A 126 7.71 -0.55 -14.97
CA ALA A 126 8.12 0.78 -14.54
C ALA A 126 7.96 1.90 -15.60
N ALA A 127 7.54 1.54 -16.82
CA ALA A 127 7.44 2.45 -17.94
C ALA A 127 6.34 3.52 -17.78
N GLY A 128 6.46 4.60 -18.57
CA GLY A 128 5.46 5.66 -18.66
C GLY A 128 5.79 6.89 -17.81
N CYS A 129 4.88 7.23 -16.89
CA CYS A 129 4.80 8.52 -16.20
C CYS A 129 6.13 9.00 -15.59
N LYS A 130 6.57 10.21 -15.95
CA LYS A 130 7.73 10.91 -15.37
C LYS A 130 7.35 12.18 -14.61
N ALA A 131 6.07 12.35 -14.25
CA ALA A 131 5.64 13.49 -13.46
C ALA A 131 6.32 13.49 -12.09
N ASN A 132 6.70 14.67 -11.60
CA ASN A 132 7.33 14.83 -10.28
C ASN A 132 6.43 14.34 -9.13
N GLN A 133 5.11 14.39 -9.33
CA GLN A 133 4.09 13.96 -8.36
C GLN A 133 3.62 12.50 -8.58
N ARG A 134 4.43 11.67 -9.26
CA ARG A 134 4.15 10.23 -9.43
C ARG A 134 4.17 9.52 -8.07
N ILE A 135 3.12 8.74 -7.79
CA ILE A 135 2.98 7.97 -6.54
C ILE A 135 3.28 6.47 -6.67
N CYS A 136 3.65 6.00 -7.86
CA CYS A 136 3.89 4.59 -8.17
C CYS A 136 5.34 4.37 -8.63
N CYS A 137 6.29 4.51 -7.71
CA CYS A 137 7.72 4.56 -8.02
C CYS A 137 8.44 3.23 -7.74
N SER A 138 8.08 2.56 -6.64
CA SER A 138 8.65 1.29 -6.21
C SER A 138 7.60 0.19 -6.30
N TYR A 139 8.00 -0.96 -6.85
CA TYR A 139 7.13 -2.11 -7.08
C TYR A 139 7.73 -3.32 -6.37
N VAL A 140 6.95 -3.95 -5.50
CA VAL A 140 7.39 -5.09 -4.70
C VAL A 140 6.40 -6.23 -4.85
N VAL A 141 6.92 -7.40 -5.17
CA VAL A 141 6.21 -8.68 -5.12
C VAL A 141 6.75 -9.45 -3.93
N SER A 142 5.87 -9.82 -3.00
CA SER A 142 6.22 -10.73 -1.89
C SER A 142 5.73 -12.12 -2.21
N GLY A 143 6.67 -13.05 -2.41
CA GLY A 143 6.39 -14.48 -2.49
C GLY A 143 6.44 -15.16 -1.11
N PHE A 144 6.78 -16.45 -1.09
CA PHE A 144 6.90 -17.24 0.14
C PHE A 144 7.80 -16.57 1.19
N GLN A 145 7.28 -16.49 2.41
CA GLN A 145 7.98 -15.87 3.53
C GLN A 145 8.57 -16.94 4.46
N ARG A 146 9.90 -16.97 4.54
CA ARG A 146 10.64 -17.97 5.34
C ARG A 146 10.46 -17.82 6.85
N GLN A 147 10.10 -16.62 7.32
CA GLN A 147 9.90 -16.33 8.74
C GLN A 147 8.41 -16.53 9.08
N PRO A 148 8.06 -17.58 9.84
CA PRO A 148 6.68 -17.84 10.20
C PRO A 148 6.08 -16.67 10.98
N LYS A 149 4.80 -16.38 10.72
CA LYS A 149 3.99 -15.39 11.46
C LYS A 149 4.47 -13.92 11.39
N ARG A 150 5.56 -13.59 10.67
CA ARG A 150 5.98 -12.19 10.47
C ARG A 150 4.94 -11.41 9.67
N ILE A 151 4.55 -11.90 8.51
CA ILE A 151 3.50 -11.28 7.68
C ILE A 151 2.20 -12.06 7.87
N ARG A 152 1.17 -11.39 8.38
CA ARG A 152 -0.18 -11.94 8.58
C ARG A 152 -1.15 -11.25 7.65
N VAL A 153 -1.80 -12.01 6.76
CA VAL A 153 -2.76 -11.47 5.80
C VAL A 153 -4.17 -11.78 6.30
N ILE A 154 -4.98 -10.74 6.46
CA ILE A 154 -6.41 -10.82 6.79
C ILE A 154 -7.18 -10.37 5.56
N LEU A 155 -7.87 -11.32 4.94
CA LEU A 155 -8.80 -11.04 3.84
C LEU A 155 -10.18 -10.79 4.42
N VAL A 156 -10.71 -9.60 4.13
CA VAL A 156 -12.06 -9.21 4.52
C VAL A 156 -12.98 -9.45 3.33
N ALA A 157 -14.09 -10.16 3.54
CA ALA A 157 -15.07 -10.51 2.50
C ALA A 157 -15.94 -9.31 2.06
N GLU A 158 -15.33 -8.14 1.92
CA GLU A 158 -15.95 -6.86 1.57
C GLU A 158 -15.06 -6.10 0.57
N ASN A 159 -15.63 -5.09 -0.08
CA ASN A 159 -14.90 -4.18 -0.95
C ASN A 159 -14.29 -3.06 -0.11
N LEU A 160 -12.98 -3.12 0.15
CA LEU A 160 -12.28 -2.14 1.01
C LEU A 160 -11.31 -1.27 0.23
N GLY A 161 -11.48 0.05 0.33
CA GLY A 161 -10.70 1.01 -0.44
C GLY A 161 -10.96 0.87 -1.95
N TYR A 162 -9.91 0.93 -2.75
CA TYR A 162 -9.97 0.85 -4.21
C TYR A 162 -9.28 -0.39 -4.76
#